data_AF-A0A090X0Y1-F1
#
_entry.id   AF-A0A090X0Y1-F1
#
_cell.length_a   1.000
_cell.length_b   1.000
_cell.length_c   1.000
_cell.angle_alpha   90.00
_cell.angle_beta   90.00
_cell.angle_gamma   90.00
#
_symmetry.space_group_name_H-M   'P 1'
#
loop_
_entity.id
_entity.type
_entity.pdbx_description
1 polymer ?
#
loop_
_entity_poly.entity_id
_entity_poly.type
_entity_poly.pdbx_seq_one_letter_code
_entity_poly.pdbx_strand_id
1 'polypeptide(L)'
;MWIQLRINPKSLPTGNLKIIPSLEFLKMKHKEIKPYNANAILTDSTYTLAYKNLDRTLTIDYNPEFPYEILSWKETFKSGSKIMETTATKLKTITSAYWQKNSNTDEVLRDTLQLK
;
A
#
# COMPACT_ATOMS: atom_id res chain seq x y z
N MET A 1 -4.14 1.79 -9.24
CA MET A 1 -3.31 2.49 -8.24
C MET A 1 -1.97 1.80 -7.97
N TRP A 2 -1.88 0.72 -7.19
CA TRP A 2 -0.59 0.12 -6.81
C TRP A 2 0.35 -0.23 -7.99
N ILE A 3 -0.21 -0.72 -9.10
CA ILE A 3 0.54 -0.99 -10.33
C ILE A 3 0.96 0.31 -11.02
N GLN A 4 0.05 1.28 -11.15
CA GLN A 4 0.35 2.59 -11.74
C GLN A 4 1.47 3.31 -10.99
N LEU A 5 1.48 3.24 -9.66
CA LEU A 5 2.57 3.80 -8.84
C LEU A 5 3.92 3.20 -9.21
N ARG A 6 4.02 1.87 -9.35
CA ARG A 6 5.28 1.18 -9.70
C ARG A 6 5.73 1.40 -11.15
N ILE A 7 4.84 1.86 -12.04
CA ILE A 7 5.15 2.10 -13.45
C ILE A 7 5.47 3.58 -13.68
N ASN A 8 4.60 4.47 -13.20
CA ASN A 8 4.71 5.91 -13.37
C ASN A 8 3.90 6.63 -12.27
N PRO A 9 4.52 7.00 -11.13
CA PRO A 9 3.84 7.70 -10.04
C PRO A 9 3.14 8.99 -10.47
N LYS A 10 3.72 9.73 -11.43
CA LYS A 10 3.17 11.01 -11.94
C LYS A 10 1.84 10.83 -12.70
N SER A 11 1.49 9.61 -13.09
CA SER A 11 0.20 9.30 -13.72
C SER A 11 -0.95 9.13 -12.71
N LEU A 12 -0.65 9.09 -11.41
CA LEU A 12 -1.69 8.94 -10.39
C LEU A 12 -2.56 10.20 -10.32
N PRO A 13 -3.89 10.03 -10.21
CA PRO A 13 -4.80 11.17 -10.13
C PRO A 13 -4.64 11.91 -8.78
N THR A 14 -4.77 13.23 -8.79
CA THR A 14 -4.66 14.09 -7.59
C THR A 14 -5.93 14.95 -7.41
N GLY A 15 -6.10 15.50 -6.21
CA GLY A 15 -7.26 16.33 -5.85
C GLY A 15 -8.47 15.51 -5.39
N ASN A 16 -9.67 16.08 -5.53
CA ASN A 16 -10.91 15.43 -5.10
C ASN A 16 -11.39 14.43 -6.15
N LEU A 17 -11.48 13.15 -5.77
CA LEU A 17 -11.77 12.03 -6.65
C LEU A 17 -12.80 11.09 -6.02
N LYS A 18 -13.46 10.28 -6.84
CA LYS A 18 -14.27 9.16 -6.39
C LYS A 18 -13.48 7.87 -6.54
N ILE A 19 -13.11 7.25 -5.41
CA ILE A 19 -12.28 6.05 -5.37
C ILE A 19 -13.01 4.98 -4.56
N ILE A 20 -12.98 3.73 -5.02
CA ILE A 20 -13.42 2.58 -4.24
C ILE A 20 -12.26 2.18 -3.30
N PRO A 21 -12.42 2.24 -1.97
CA PRO A 21 -11.42 1.78 -1.02
C PRO A 21 -11.08 0.29 -1.19
N SER A 22 -10.06 -0.19 -0.47
CA SER A 22 -9.75 -1.62 -0.44
C SER A 22 -10.96 -2.45 0.00
N LEU A 23 -11.23 -3.54 -0.75
CA LEU A 23 -12.35 -4.43 -0.46
C LEU A 23 -12.26 -5.07 0.94
N GLU A 24 -11.05 -5.32 1.43
CA GLU A 24 -10.80 -5.79 2.79
C GLU A 24 -11.38 -4.81 3.82
N PHE A 25 -10.96 -3.55 3.79
CA PHE A 25 -11.49 -2.51 4.69
C PHE A 25 -13.02 -2.43 4.63
N LEU A 26 -13.60 -2.39 3.42
CA LEU A 26 -15.05 -2.27 3.25
C LEU A 26 -15.79 -3.46 3.87
N LYS A 27 -15.29 -4.68 3.67
CA LYS A 27 -15.87 -5.89 4.27
C LYS A 27 -15.71 -5.90 5.79
N MET A 28 -14.50 -5.66 6.29
CA MET A 28 -14.20 -5.67 7.74
C MET A 28 -14.97 -4.59 8.51
N LYS A 29 -15.31 -3.47 7.86
CA LYS A 29 -16.08 -2.36 8.47
C LYS A 29 -17.56 -2.35 8.07
N HIS A 30 -18.04 -3.39 7.39
CA HIS A 30 -19.42 -3.51 6.90
C HIS A 30 -19.89 -2.24 6.18
N LYS A 31 -19.04 -1.70 5.29
CA LYS A 31 -19.36 -0.56 4.42
C LYS A 31 -19.74 -1.06 3.04
N GLU A 32 -20.66 -0.33 2.42
CA GLU A 32 -21.13 -0.61 1.06
C GLU A 32 -19.98 -0.55 0.04
N ILE A 33 -19.96 -1.45 -0.94
CA ILE A 33 -18.98 -1.44 -2.01
C ILE A 33 -19.41 -0.42 -3.06
N LYS A 34 -18.95 0.82 -2.90
CA LYS A 34 -19.19 1.91 -3.85
C LYS A 34 -18.03 2.90 -3.91
N PRO A 35 -18.00 3.82 -4.89
CA PRO A 35 -17.04 4.90 -4.89
C PRO A 35 -17.30 5.89 -3.74
N TYR A 36 -16.24 6.27 -3.02
CA TYR A 36 -16.26 7.28 -1.96
C TYR A 36 -15.43 8.49 -2.37
N ASN A 37 -15.80 9.67 -1.89
CA ASN A 37 -15.00 10.86 -2.09
C ASN A 37 -13.68 10.74 -1.31
N ALA A 38 -12.57 10.95 -2.00
CA ALA A 38 -11.23 10.94 -1.45
C ALA A 38 -10.46 12.16 -1.97
N ASN A 39 -9.63 12.76 -1.11
CA ASN A 39 -8.64 13.73 -1.55
C ASN A 39 -7.30 13.00 -1.73
N ALA A 40 -6.75 13.10 -2.93
CA ALA A 40 -5.49 12.48 -3.33
C ALA A 40 -4.37 13.53 -3.40
N ILE A 41 -3.26 13.28 -2.71
CA ILE A 41 -2.08 14.16 -2.71
C ILE A 41 -0.89 13.32 -3.13
N LEU A 42 -0.16 13.79 -4.14
CA LEU A 42 1.10 13.22 -4.59
C LEU A 42 2.23 14.19 -4.25
N THR A 43 3.25 13.71 -3.59
CA THR A 43 4.55 14.38 -3.40
C THR A 43 5.64 13.59 -4.14
N ASP A 44 6.90 14.03 -4.03
CA ASP A 44 8.03 13.40 -4.71
C ASP A 44 8.19 11.90 -4.41
N SER A 45 7.88 11.48 -3.18
CA SER A 45 8.08 10.08 -2.72
C SER A 45 6.88 9.49 -1.99
N THR A 46 5.75 10.20 -1.91
CA THR A 46 4.59 9.75 -1.15
C THR A 46 3.29 9.99 -1.91
N TYR A 47 2.37 9.03 -1.83
CA TYR A 47 1.00 9.17 -2.33
C TYR A 47 0.00 8.93 -1.20
N THR A 48 -0.85 9.93 -0.94
CA THR A 48 -1.83 9.91 0.15
C THR A 48 -3.25 9.98 -0.38
N LEU A 49 -4.13 9.11 0.14
CA LEU A 49 -5.57 9.13 -0.08
C LEU A 49 -6.31 9.33 1.25
N ALA A 50 -6.99 10.47 1.39
CA ALA A 50 -7.80 10.79 2.56
C ALA A 50 -9.30 10.69 2.25
N TYR A 51 -9.98 9.74 2.91
CA TYR A 51 -11.42 9.49 2.79
C TYR A 51 -12.16 10.10 3.99
N LYS A 52 -12.60 11.36 3.87
CA LYS A 52 -13.23 12.09 4.97
C LYS A 52 -14.49 11.41 5.52
N ASN A 53 -15.33 10.83 4.65
CA ASN A 53 -16.56 10.15 5.07
C ASN A 53 -16.33 8.76 5.71
N LEU A 54 -15.10 8.23 5.64
CA LEU A 54 -14.73 6.93 6.21
C LEU A 54 -13.76 7.06 7.39
N ASP A 55 -13.39 8.28 7.78
CA ASP A 55 -12.33 8.56 8.75
C ASP A 55 -11.08 7.70 8.49
N ARG A 56 -10.70 7.57 7.20
CA ARG A 56 -9.65 6.67 6.72
C ARG A 56 -8.61 7.41 5.89
N THR A 57 -7.33 7.16 6.15
CA THR A 57 -6.23 7.67 5.33
C THR A 57 -5.29 6.54 4.95
N LEU A 58 -4.92 6.45 3.67
CA LEU A 58 -3.87 5.56 3.17
C LEU A 58 -2.70 6.40 2.67
N THR A 59 -1.51 6.15 3.18
CA THR A 59 -0.26 6.76 2.75
C THR A 59 0.68 5.67 2.24
N ILE A 60 1.26 5.88 1.07
CA ILE A 60 2.19 4.94 0.43
C ILE A 60 3.49 5.70 0.16
N ASP A 61 4.59 5.18 0.71
CA ASP A 61 5.92 5.72 0.47
C ASP A 61 6.66 4.84 -0.53
N TYR A 62 7.31 5.49 -1.49
CA TYR A 62 7.96 4.82 -2.60
C TYR A 62 9.27 5.52 -2.98
N ASN A 63 10.15 4.79 -3.66
CA ASN A 63 11.37 5.36 -4.21
C ASN A 63 11.03 6.33 -5.36
N PRO A 64 11.44 7.61 -5.33
CA PRO A 64 11.21 8.55 -6.43
C PRO A 64 11.92 8.17 -7.73
N GLU A 65 12.87 7.23 -7.68
CA GLU A 65 13.62 6.74 -8.83
C GLU A 65 13.08 5.39 -9.33
N PHE A 66 13.10 5.17 -10.64
CA PHE A 66 12.72 3.90 -11.25
C PHE A 66 13.59 2.77 -10.67
N PRO A 67 13.01 1.63 -10.23
CA PRO A 67 11.69 1.11 -10.57
C PRO A 67 10.53 1.48 -9.60
N TYR A 68 10.60 2.65 -8.96
CA TYR A 68 9.55 3.21 -8.09
C TYR A 68 9.07 2.22 -7.02
N GLU A 69 10.02 1.55 -6.39
CA GLU A 69 9.73 0.52 -5.40
C GLU A 69 8.90 1.09 -4.25
N ILE A 70 7.85 0.37 -3.86
CA ILE A 70 7.12 0.71 -2.64
C ILE A 70 7.94 0.28 -1.44
N LEU A 71 8.24 1.26 -0.58
CA LEU A 71 9.08 1.08 0.61
C LEU A 71 8.21 0.78 1.83
N SER A 72 7.09 1.48 1.97
CA SER A 72 6.14 1.29 3.06
C SER A 72 4.75 1.75 2.70
N TRP A 73 3.78 1.33 3.49
CA TRP A 73 2.48 1.97 3.53
C TRP A 73 1.97 2.02 4.96
N LYS A 74 1.10 3.00 5.20
CA LYS A 74 0.42 3.24 6.45
C LYS A 74 -1.05 3.51 6.16
N GLU A 75 -1.91 2.81 6.86
CA GLU A 75 -3.35 3.05 6.87
C GLU A 75 -3.80 3.45 8.27
N THR A 76 -4.51 4.57 8.38
CA THR A 76 -5.21 4.95 9.60
C THR A 76 -6.70 4.90 9.37
N PHE A 77 -7.44 4.39 10.35
CA PHE A 77 -8.89 4.37 10.31
C PHE A 77 -9.51 4.45 11.70
N LYS A 78 -10.71 5.00 11.80
CA LYS A 78 -11.47 5.01 13.05
C LYS A 78 -12.09 3.65 13.34
N SER A 79 -11.91 3.16 14.57
CA SER A 79 -12.56 1.96 15.10
C SER A 79 -13.17 2.29 16.47
N GLY A 80 -14.48 2.54 16.48
CA GLY A 80 -15.16 3.09 17.66
C GLY A 80 -14.68 4.51 17.96
N SER A 81 -14.21 4.77 19.18
CA SER A 81 -13.63 6.06 19.59
C SER A 81 -12.12 6.18 19.32
N LYS A 82 -11.46 5.09 18.91
CA LYS A 82 -10.00 5.04 18.72
C LYS A 82 -9.63 5.14 17.25
N ILE A 83 -8.50 5.79 16.96
CA ILE A 83 -7.84 5.71 15.66
C ILE A 83 -6.91 4.50 15.72
N MET A 84 -7.11 3.56 14.81
CA MET A 84 -6.25 2.40 14.60
C MET A 84 -5.30 2.70 13.46
N GLU A 85 -4.12 2.08 13.52
CA GLU A 85 -3.10 2.20 12.50
C GLU A 85 -2.64 0.80 12.07
N THR A 86 -2.42 0.62 10.78
CA THR A 86 -1.83 -0.59 10.20
C THR A 86 -0.71 -0.16 9.25
N THR A 87 0.46 -0.76 9.39
CA THR A 87 1.63 -0.41 8.59
C THR A 87 2.25 -1.67 8.00
N ALA A 88 2.96 -1.49 6.88
CA ALA A 88 3.92 -2.48 6.43
C ALA A 88 5.12 -1.78 5.80
N THR A 89 6.29 -2.37 5.98
CA THR A 89 7.56 -1.86 5.47
C THR A 89 8.30 -2.98 4.75
N LYS A 90 8.93 -2.67 3.61
CA LYS A 90 9.77 -3.60 2.88
C LYS A 90 11.03 -3.88 3.68
N LEU A 91 11.21 -5.14 4.10
CA LEU A 91 12.38 -5.58 4.87
C LEU A 91 13.60 -5.73 3.97
N LYS A 92 13.52 -6.63 2.98
CA LYS A 92 14.62 -6.91 2.06
C LYS A 92 14.12 -7.50 0.74
N THR A 93 14.93 -7.36 -0.31
CA THR A 93 14.68 -7.92 -1.64
C THR A 93 15.97 -8.54 -2.15
N ILE A 94 15.87 -9.68 -2.82
CA ILE A 94 17.00 -10.35 -3.47
C ILE A 94 16.64 -10.70 -4.91
N THR A 95 17.64 -10.70 -5.78
CA THR A 95 17.52 -11.30 -7.12
C THR A 95 17.90 -12.76 -7.01
N SER A 96 17.00 -13.68 -7.36
CA SER A 96 17.22 -15.11 -7.23
C SER A 96 16.64 -15.86 -8.43
N ALA A 97 17.27 -16.97 -8.81
CA ALA A 97 16.75 -17.91 -9.80
C ALA A 97 15.56 -18.70 -9.21
N TYR A 98 14.42 -18.04 -9.03
CA TYR A 98 13.27 -18.53 -8.25
C TYR A 98 12.86 -19.96 -8.62
N TRP A 99 12.73 -20.27 -9.91
CA TRP A 99 12.31 -21.60 -10.37
C TRP A 99 13.27 -22.74 -10.01
N GLN A 100 14.52 -22.43 -9.71
CA GLN A 100 15.51 -23.40 -9.23
C GLN A 100 15.68 -23.36 -7.70
N LYS A 101 15.07 -22.39 -7.01
CA LYS A 101 15.27 -22.08 -5.60
C LYS A 101 13.96 -21.85 -4.83
N ASN A 102 12.89 -22.55 -5.22
CA ASN A 102 11.56 -22.44 -4.61
C ASN A 102 11.14 -23.70 -3.85
N SER A 103 12.08 -24.60 -3.55
CA SER A 103 11.82 -25.85 -2.84
C SER A 103 11.99 -25.67 -1.32
N ASN A 104 11.55 -26.65 -0.53
CA ASN A 104 11.70 -26.60 0.93
C ASN A 104 13.18 -26.56 1.37
N THR A 105 14.12 -27.08 0.56
CA THR A 105 15.54 -27.00 0.90
C THR A 105 16.10 -25.59 0.79
N ASP A 106 15.40 -24.68 0.10
CA ASP A 106 15.78 -23.28 -0.07
C ASP A 106 15.24 -22.37 1.04
N GLU A 107 14.68 -22.94 2.12
CA GLU A 107 14.05 -22.19 3.21
C GLU A 107 14.98 -21.16 3.87
N VAL A 108 16.31 -21.38 3.85
CA VAL A 108 17.34 -20.45 4.35
C VAL A 108 17.27 -19.07 3.65
N LEU A 109 16.71 -18.98 2.44
CA LEU A 109 16.48 -17.70 1.76
C LEU A 109 15.49 -16.80 2.53
N ARG A 110 14.62 -17.36 3.37
CA ARG A 110 13.70 -16.59 4.23
C ARG A 110 14.48 -15.76 5.25
N ASP A 111 15.55 -16.30 5.81
CA ASP A 111 16.41 -15.58 6.76
C ASP A 111 17.14 -14.43 6.06
N THR A 112 17.60 -14.68 4.83
CA THR A 112 18.21 -13.64 3.98
C THR A 112 17.23 -12.50 3.70
N LEU A 113 15.94 -12.81 3.57
CA LEU A 113 14.84 -11.89 3.35
C LEU A 113 14.24 -11.31 4.64
N GLN A 114 14.76 -11.69 5.82
CA GLN A 114 14.27 -11.27 7.15
C GLN A 114 12.81 -11.68 7.43
N LEU A 115 12.42 -12.89 7.01
CA LEU A 115 11.07 -13.44 7.18
C LEU A 115 10.95 -14.49 8.30
N LYS A 116 11.98 -14.64 9.13
CA LYS A 116 12.00 -15.51 10.32
C LYS A 116 12.50 -14.75 11.52
#